data_AF-A0A5N5T474-F1
#
_entry.id   AF-A0A5N5T474-F1
#
_cell.length_a   1.000
_cell.length_b   1.000
_cell.length_c   1.000
_cell.angle_alpha   90.00
_cell.angle_beta   90.00
_cell.angle_gamma   90.00
#
_symmetry.space_group_name_H-M   'P 1'
#
loop_
_entity.id
_entity.type
_entity.pdbx_description
1 polymer ?
#
loop_
_entity_poly.entity_id
_entity_poly.type
_entity_poly.pdbx_seq_one_letter_code
_entity_poly.pdbx_strand_id
1 'polypeptide(L)'
;VFDPVILDKNYVALKNQVIRAETRLLKELGFCCHVKLPHKISIMYLRFLLADDNKKFVQSTWNFMNDSLRTDVCVRYSPETIACSCIWLAGRQLKIPLPENPPWYHVFGVNLSDIEKIAASIMKLYTRKKSVINYCIGK
;
A
#
# COMPACT_ATOMS: atom_id res chain seq x y z
N VAL A 1 -16.71 -5.55 -31.90
CA VAL A 1 -16.36 -6.88 -32.44
C VAL A 1 -15.22 -7.39 -31.58
N PHE A 2 -15.40 -8.51 -30.88
CA PHE A 2 -14.31 -9.14 -30.14
C PHE A 2 -13.54 -10.00 -31.13
N ASP A 3 -12.29 -9.65 -31.41
CA ASP A 3 -11.43 -10.52 -32.21
C ASP A 3 -11.18 -11.82 -31.44
N PRO A 4 -11.37 -12.99 -32.07
CA PRO A 4 -11.16 -14.26 -31.40
C PRO A 4 -9.68 -14.40 -31.02
N VAL A 5 -9.43 -14.81 -29.78
CA VAL A 5 -8.07 -15.09 -29.29
C VAL A 5 -7.49 -16.23 -30.14
N ILE A 6 -6.43 -15.91 -30.87
CA ILE A 6 -5.72 -16.88 -31.71
C ILE A 6 -4.99 -17.85 -30.78
N LEU A 7 -5.41 -19.12 -30.80
CA LEU A 7 -4.82 -20.21 -30.02
C LEU A 7 -3.58 -20.78 -30.73
N ASP A 8 -2.59 -19.94 -30.97
CA ASP A 8 -1.33 -20.37 -31.57
C ASP A 8 -0.43 -21.09 -30.54
N LYS A 9 0.67 -21.66 -31.04
CA LYS A 9 1.65 -22.36 -30.17
C LYS A 9 2.21 -21.45 -29.09
N ASN A 10 2.37 -20.14 -29.37
CA ASN A 10 2.87 -19.18 -28.42
C ASN A 10 1.88 -18.94 -27.29
N TYR A 11 0.59 -18.79 -27.60
CA TYR A 11 -0.47 -18.68 -26.61
C TYR A 11 -0.48 -19.88 -25.67
N VAL A 12 -0.44 -21.10 -26.22
CA VAL A 12 -0.43 -22.33 -25.41
C VAL A 12 0.82 -22.40 -24.53
N ALA A 13 1.99 -22.05 -25.06
CA ALA A 13 3.24 -22.03 -24.30
C ALA A 13 3.20 -21.01 -23.16
N LEU A 14 2.74 -19.78 -23.43
CA LEU A 14 2.63 -18.71 -22.45
C LEU A 14 1.62 -19.07 -21.35
N LYS A 15 0.44 -19.59 -21.72
CA LYS A 15 -0.56 -20.09 -20.78
C LYS A 15 0.06 -21.10 -19.81
N ASN A 16 0.81 -22.07 -20.33
CA ASN A 16 1.47 -23.08 -19.50
C ASN A 16 2.59 -22.50 -18.62
N GLN A 17 3.25 -21.42 -19.03
CA GLN A 17 4.22 -20.72 -18.17
C GLN A 17 3.53 -19.96 -17.04
N VAL A 18 2.42 -19.26 -17.33
CA VAL A 18 1.62 -18.54 -16.33
C VAL A 18 1.07 -19.51 -15.28
N ILE A 19 0.48 -20.62 -15.70
CA ILE A 19 -0.06 -21.64 -14.78
C ILE A 19 1.06 -22.19 -13.87
N ARG A 20 2.25 -22.45 -14.42
CA ARG A 20 3.40 -22.92 -13.64
C ARG A 20 3.88 -21.87 -12.63
N ALA A 21 3.95 -20.61 -13.05
CA ALA A 21 4.35 -19.50 -12.19
C ALA A 21 3.34 -19.29 -11.05
N GLU A 22 2.05 -19.27 -11.37
CA GLU A 22 0.96 -19.16 -10.40
C GLU A 22 0.98 -20.31 -9.40
N THR A 23 1.10 -21.56 -9.87
CA THR A 23 1.20 -22.74 -9.00
C THR A 23 2.38 -22.64 -8.04
N ARG A 24 3.52 -22.11 -8.51
CA ARG A 24 4.69 -21.90 -7.66
C ARG A 24 4.39 -20.86 -6.58
N LEU A 25 3.83 -19.70 -6.94
CA LEU A 25 3.46 -18.66 -5.99
C LEU A 25 2.49 -19.17 -4.91
N LEU A 26 1.44 -19.90 -5.31
CA LEU A 26 0.45 -20.44 -4.37
C LEU A 26 1.07 -21.42 -3.38
N LYS A 27 2.01 -22.27 -3.83
CA LYS A 27 2.76 -23.18 -2.96
C LYS A 27 3.63 -22.44 -1.94
N GLU A 28 4.39 -21.43 -2.39
CA GLU A 28 5.24 -20.63 -1.50
C GLU A 28 4.41 -19.83 -0.47
N LEU A 29 3.22 -19.37 -0.84
CA LEU A 29 2.29 -18.68 0.07
C LEU A 29 1.53 -19.63 1.01
N GLY A 30 1.71 -20.96 0.88
CA GLY A 30 0.93 -21.96 1.62
C GLY A 30 -0.57 -21.84 1.36
N PHE A 31 -0.95 -21.37 0.16
CA PHE A 31 -2.34 -21.05 -0.22
C PHE A 31 -3.02 -19.99 0.65
N CYS A 32 -2.27 -19.26 1.49
CA CYS A 32 -2.78 -18.16 2.28
C CYS A 32 -2.85 -16.87 1.42
N CYS A 33 -3.95 -16.71 0.69
CA CYS A 33 -4.14 -15.58 -0.22
C CYS A 33 -4.98 -14.45 0.38
N HIS A 34 -5.40 -14.56 1.65
CA HIS A 34 -6.24 -13.56 2.30
C HIS A 34 -5.40 -12.41 2.85
N VAL A 35 -5.53 -11.23 2.25
CA VAL A 35 -4.81 -10.02 2.67
C VAL A 35 -5.78 -9.04 3.32
N LYS A 36 -5.50 -8.67 4.58
CA LYS A 36 -6.17 -7.54 5.24
C LYS A 36 -5.46 -6.25 4.83
N LEU A 37 -6.11 -5.45 3.99
CA LEU A 37 -5.54 -4.18 3.52
C LEU A 37 -5.75 -3.06 4.56
N PRO A 38 -4.76 -2.16 4.72
CA PRO A 38 -4.80 -1.08 5.73
C PRO A 38 -5.86 0.00 5.42
N HIS A 39 -6.39 0.06 4.20
CA HIS A 39 -7.32 1.12 3.74
C HIS A 39 -8.61 1.21 4.54
N LYS A 40 -9.20 0.07 4.91
CA LYS A 40 -10.41 0.07 5.74
C LYS A 40 -10.11 0.53 7.16
N ILE A 41 -8.93 0.17 7.67
CA ILE A 41 -8.47 0.48 9.02
C ILE A 41 -8.15 1.98 9.12
N SER A 42 -7.48 2.56 8.12
CA SER A 42 -7.14 3.98 8.13
C SER A 42 -8.37 4.88 8.13
N ILE A 43 -9.45 4.52 7.42
CA ILE A 43 -10.72 5.27 7.44
C ILE A 43 -11.31 5.24 8.86
N MET A 44 -11.29 4.07 9.51
CA MET A 44 -11.77 3.94 10.88
C MET A 44 -10.95 4.80 11.84
N TYR A 45 -9.63 4.86 11.69
CA TYR A 45 -8.75 5.68 12.53
C TYR A 45 -8.91 7.17 12.27
N LEU A 46 -9.08 7.59 11.01
CA LEU A 46 -9.35 8.98 10.66
C LEU A 46 -10.68 9.47 11.26
N ARG A 47 -11.71 8.61 11.28
CA ARG A 47 -12.99 8.89 11.97
C ARG A 47 -12.81 8.98 13.48
N PHE A 48 -12.04 8.08 14.07
CA PHE A 48 -11.71 8.14 15.50
C PHE A 48 -11.00 9.46 15.88
N LEU A 49 -10.14 9.96 14.99
CA LEU A 49 -9.46 11.24 15.14
C LEU A 49 -10.32 12.46 14.76
N LEU A 50 -11.60 12.26 14.41
CA LEU A 50 -12.52 13.30 13.93
C LEU A 50 -11.96 14.11 12.76
N ALA A 51 -11.22 13.43 11.87
CA ALA A 51 -10.48 14.04 10.78
C ALA A 51 -10.96 13.60 9.39
N ASP A 52 -12.09 12.88 9.32
CA ASP A 52 -12.67 12.34 8.09
C ASP A 52 -13.36 13.40 7.21
N ASP A 53 -13.76 14.53 7.78
CA ASP A 53 -14.26 15.68 7.02
C ASP A 53 -13.17 16.34 6.16
N ASN A 54 -11.91 16.22 6.57
CA ASN A 54 -10.78 16.78 5.83
C ASN A 54 -10.39 15.87 4.66
N LYS A 55 -11.10 16.02 3.53
CA LYS A 55 -10.86 15.24 2.31
C LYS A 55 -9.40 15.26 1.84
N LYS A 56 -8.67 16.38 2.02
CA LYS A 56 -7.26 16.47 1.64
C LYS A 56 -6.38 15.57 2.50
N PHE A 57 -6.67 15.51 3.81
CA PHE A 57 -5.96 14.65 4.75
C PHE A 57 -6.25 13.17 4.53
N VAL A 58 -7.52 12.82 4.31
CA VAL A 58 -7.95 11.47 3.94
C VAL A 58 -7.26 11.02 2.65
N GLN A 59 -7.25 11.87 1.62
CA GLN A 59 -6.63 11.56 0.34
C GLN A 59 -5.10 11.42 0.46
N SER A 60 -4.43 12.29 1.22
CA SER A 60 -2.98 12.20 1.46
C SER A 60 -2.64 10.89 2.19
N THR A 61 -3.42 10.52 3.21
CA THR A 61 -3.28 9.23 3.91
C THR A 61 -3.44 8.05 2.94
N TRP A 62 -4.44 8.11 2.06
CA TRP A 62 -4.67 7.08 1.04
C TRP A 62 -3.51 6.95 0.07
N ASN A 63 -2.94 8.07 -0.36
CA ASN A 63 -1.78 8.09 -1.25
C ASN A 63 -0.57 7.40 -0.59
N PHE A 64 -0.27 7.73 0.67
CA PHE A 64 0.81 7.06 1.41
C PHE A 64 0.56 5.56 1.62
N MET A 65 -0.69 5.15 1.85
CA MET A 65 -1.03 3.73 1.90
C MET A 65 -0.77 3.03 0.58
N ASN A 66 -1.14 3.62 -0.56
CA ASN A 66 -0.85 3.04 -1.87
C ASN A 66 0.66 2.95 -2.11
N ASP A 67 1.43 3.96 -1.71
CA ASP A 67 2.89 3.93 -1.80
C ASP A 67 3.50 2.86 -0.88
N SER A 68 2.90 2.59 0.29
CA SER A 68 3.36 1.51 1.17
C SER A 68 3.35 0.13 0.50
N LEU A 69 2.41 -0.12 -0.43
CA LEU A 69 2.33 -1.37 -1.20
C LEU A 69 3.49 -1.55 -2.20
N ARG A 70 4.25 -0.50 -2.47
CA ARG A 70 5.46 -0.54 -3.31
C ARG A 70 6.72 -0.85 -2.50
N THR A 71 6.55 -1.16 -1.21
CA THR A 71 7.61 -1.55 -0.28
C THR A 71 7.31 -2.92 0.33
N ASP A 72 8.20 -3.41 1.17
CA ASP A 72 8.07 -4.67 1.92
C ASP A 72 7.37 -4.50 3.28
N VAL A 73 6.78 -3.34 3.59
CA VAL A 73 6.20 -3.12 4.93
C VAL A 73 4.97 -3.98 5.20
N CYS A 74 4.21 -4.34 4.16
CA CYS A 74 3.02 -5.20 4.27
C CYS A 74 3.31 -6.64 4.72
N VAL A 75 4.56 -7.10 4.59
CA VAL A 75 5.00 -8.42 5.08
C VAL A 75 5.77 -8.34 6.40
N ARG A 76 6.06 -7.13 6.90
CA ARG A 76 6.85 -6.90 8.13
C ARG A 76 6.04 -6.34 9.29
N TYR A 77 4.97 -5.61 8.99
CA TYR A 77 4.19 -4.88 9.99
C TYR A 77 2.70 -5.18 9.85
N SER A 78 1.98 -5.02 10.95
CA SER A 78 0.53 -5.18 10.93
C SER A 78 -0.15 -4.06 10.12
N PRO A 79 -1.31 -4.32 9.51
CA PRO A 79 -2.10 -3.31 8.81
C PRO A 79 -2.42 -2.07 9.67
N GLU A 80 -2.63 -2.25 10.98
CA GLU A 80 -2.86 -1.18 11.96
C GLU A 80 -1.66 -0.24 12.09
N THR A 81 -0.45 -0.81 12.17
CA THR A 81 0.82 -0.05 12.26
C THR A 81 1.06 0.73 10.97
N ILE A 82 0.80 0.11 9.80
CA ILE A 82 0.93 0.76 8.50
C ILE A 82 -0.07 1.92 8.36
N ALA A 83 -1.34 1.70 8.74
CA ALA A 83 -2.36 2.74 8.75
C ALA A 83 -1.94 3.93 9.64
N CYS A 84 -1.43 3.66 10.85
CA CYS A 84 -0.95 4.70 11.74
C CYS A 84 0.19 5.51 11.13
N SER A 85 1.12 4.83 10.48
CA SER A 85 2.27 5.45 9.81
C SER A 85 1.86 6.38 8.66
N CYS A 86 0.87 5.95 7.86
CA CYS A 86 0.37 6.74 6.74
C CYS A 86 -0.37 8.00 7.20
N ILE A 87 -1.19 7.89 8.26
CA ILE A 87 -1.87 9.03 8.89
C ILE A 87 -0.86 10.01 9.48
N TRP A 88 0.16 9.49 10.17
CA TRP A 88 1.24 10.29 10.76
C TRP A 88 2.03 11.06 9.68
N LEU A 89 2.36 10.40 8.56
CA LEU A 89 3.02 11.05 7.42
C LEU A 89 2.15 12.14 6.80
N ALA A 90 0.87 11.85 6.54
CA ALA A 90 -0.08 12.82 6.00
C ALA A 90 -0.25 14.02 6.92
N GLY A 91 -0.28 13.80 8.24
CA GLY A 91 -0.43 14.86 9.24
C GLY A 91 0.77 15.80 9.20
N ARG A 92 1.99 15.25 9.12
CA ARG A 92 3.22 16.03 8.97
C ARG A 92 3.28 16.77 7.63
N GLN A 93 2.91 16.13 6.53
CA GLN A 93 2.89 16.76 5.21
C GLN A 93 1.95 17.96 5.16
N LEU A 94 0.76 17.84 5.75
CA LEU A 94 -0.27 18.87 5.75
C LEU A 94 -0.22 19.80 6.97
N LYS A 95 0.76 19.61 7.87
CA LYS A 95 0.91 20.35 9.13
C LYS A 95 -0.35 20.32 10.01
N ILE A 96 -1.03 19.18 10.03
CA ILE A 96 -2.20 18.95 10.88
C ILE A 96 -1.72 18.44 12.24
N PRO A 97 -2.04 19.13 13.36
CA PRO A 97 -1.69 18.66 14.68
C PRO A 97 -2.51 17.40 15.02
N LEU A 98 -1.82 16.34 15.42
CA LEU A 98 -2.44 15.12 15.93
C LEU A 98 -2.27 15.07 17.46
N PRO A 99 -3.12 14.36 18.21
CA PRO A 99 -3.00 14.28 19.66
C PRO A 99 -1.68 13.61 20.09
N GLU A 100 -0.88 14.30 20.91
CA GLU A 100 0.43 13.82 21.37
C GLU A 100 0.48 13.48 22.86
N ASN A 101 -0.52 13.86 23.66
CA ASN A 101 -0.56 13.62 25.11
C ASN A 101 -1.93 13.06 25.57
N PRO A 102 -2.08 11.72 25.68
CA PRO A 102 -1.13 10.71 25.21
C PRO A 102 -1.11 10.62 23.67
N PRO A 103 -0.05 10.06 23.06
CA PRO A 103 0.01 9.89 21.62
C PRO A 103 -1.16 9.04 21.10
N TRP A 104 -1.88 9.56 20.10
CA TRP A 104 -3.11 8.94 19.60
C TRP A 104 -2.95 7.48 19.14
N TYR A 105 -1.77 7.13 18.62
CA TYR A 105 -1.47 5.79 18.09
C TYR A 105 -1.26 4.73 19.19
N HIS A 106 -1.07 5.13 20.46
CA HIS A 106 -0.98 4.18 21.58
C HIS A 106 -2.30 3.43 21.81
N VAL A 107 -3.45 4.04 21.50
CA VAL A 107 -4.77 3.40 21.61
C VAL A 107 -4.86 2.16 20.70
N PHE A 108 -4.07 2.14 19.63
CA PHE A 108 -4.01 1.03 18.68
C PHE A 108 -2.86 0.04 18.96
N GLY A 109 -2.14 0.20 20.07
CA GLY A 109 -1.00 -0.66 20.43
C GLY A 109 0.21 -0.47 19.50
N VAL A 110 0.33 0.67 18.83
CA VAL A 110 1.40 0.96 17.88
C VAL A 110 2.51 1.77 18.55
N ASN A 111 3.75 1.46 18.21
CA ASN A 111 4.94 2.16 18.71
C ASN A 111 5.45 3.20 17.71
N LEU A 112 5.98 4.31 18.21
CA LEU A 112 6.56 5.36 17.36
C LEU A 112 7.73 4.84 16.51
N SER A 113 8.57 3.95 17.05
CA SER A 113 9.72 3.39 16.31
C SER A 113 9.28 2.69 15.02
N ASP A 114 8.17 1.95 15.05
CA ASP A 114 7.68 1.24 13.87
C ASP A 114 7.01 2.20 12.88
N ILE A 115 6.31 3.22 13.40
CA ILE A 115 5.80 4.34 12.59
C ILE A 115 6.92 5.00 11.79
N GLU A 116 8.03 5.34 12.44
CA GLU A 116 9.17 6.00 11.81
C GLU A 116 9.87 5.10 10.78
N LYS A 117 10.03 3.81 11.06
CA LYS A 117 10.61 2.84 10.11
C LYS A 117 9.75 2.71 8.85
N ILE A 118 8.44 2.59 8.99
CA ILE A 118 7.51 2.50 7.86
C ILE A 118 7.51 3.81 7.10
N ALA A 119 7.43 4.94 7.80
CA ALA A 119 7.46 6.27 7.20
C ALA A 119 8.74 6.47 6.39
N ALA A 120 9.91 6.12 6.94
CA ALA A 120 11.18 6.18 6.22
C ALA A 120 11.20 5.27 4.99
N SER A 121 10.63 4.06 5.07
CA SER A 121 10.51 3.14 3.94
C SER A 121 9.70 3.75 2.79
N ILE A 122 8.55 4.36 3.10
CA ILE A 122 7.70 5.06 2.13
C ILE A 122 8.43 6.28 1.57
N MET A 123 9.08 7.08 2.43
CA MET A 123 9.77 8.30 2.00
C MET A 123 10.95 8.02 1.06
N LYS A 124 11.63 6.87 1.20
CA LYS A 124 12.66 6.41 0.25
C LYS A 124 12.14 6.19 -1.17
N LEU A 125 10.83 6.07 -1.38
CA LEU A 125 10.27 6.01 -2.74
C LEU A 125 10.39 7.34 -3.47
N TYR A 126 10.27 8.46 -2.75
CA TYR A 126 10.33 9.80 -3.34
C TYR A 126 11.76 10.28 -3.60
N THR A 127 12.78 9.62 -3.02
CA THR A 127 14.19 9.89 -3.34
C THR A 127 14.64 9.20 -4.63
N ARG A 128 13.83 8.28 -5.18
CA ARG A 128 14.14 7.60 -6.44
C ARG A 128 13.98 8.58 -7.60
N LYS A 129 14.91 8.56 -8.56
CA LYS A 129 14.75 9.30 -9.81
C LYS A 129 13.43 8.89 -10.46
N LYS A 130 12.59 9.87 -10.80
CA LYS A 130 11.34 9.64 -11.51
C LYS A 130 11.68 8.93 -12.82
N SER A 131 11.23 7.69 -12.96
CA SER A 131 11.36 6.96 -14.22
C SER A 131 10.59 7.75 -15.27
N VAL A 132 11.30 8.32 -16.24
CA VAL A 132 10.66 8.85 -17.43
C VAL A 132 10.12 7.64 -18.17
N ILE A 133 8.80 7.44 -18.15
CA ILE A 133 8.16 6.43 -18.99
C ILE A 133 8.20 6.99 -20.41
N ASN A 134 9.34 6.82 -21.07
CA ASN A 134 9.46 6.99 -22.51
C ASN A 134 9.09 5.64 -23.13
N TYR A 135 8.00 5.64 -23.90
CA TYR A 135 7.41 4.53 -24.68
C TYR A 135 6.46 3.56 -23.95
N CYS A 136 5.16 3.68 -24.29
CA CYS A 136 4.39 2.67 -25.04
C CYS A 136 2.88 2.94 -24.92
N ILE A 137 2.39 4.06 -25.48
CA ILE A 137 1.03 4.10 -26.03
C ILE A 137 1.23 4.14 -27.54
N GLY A 138 1.12 2.97 -28.17
CA GLY A 138 1.16 2.84 -29.62
C GLY A 138 0.07 3.70 -30.24
N LYS A 139 0.48 4.56 -31.17
CA LYS A 139 -0.35 4.86 -32.33
C LYS A 139 -0.38 3.64 -33.24
#